data_AF-A0A8J4CWK9-F1
#
_entry.id   AF-A0A8J4CWK9-F1
#
_cell.length_a   1.000
_cell.length_b   1.000
_cell.length_c   1.000
_cell.angle_alpha   90.00
_cell.angle_beta   90.00
_cell.angle_gamma   90.00
#
_symmetry.space_group_name_H-M   'P 1'
#
loop_
_entity.id
_entity.type
_entity.pdbx_description
1 polymer ?
#
loop_
_entity_poly.entity_id
_entity_poly.type
_entity_poly.pdbx_seq_one_letter_code
_entity_poly.pdbx_strand_id
1 'polypeptide(L)'
;MGAGSFYQVGLLMVPGMRFEPPDCLHSPYYPLRGPYSSIGRELIRQHLKEMELYGVGVLVASWWGPSWRKGSHDTQLVNTDKRLEQVIREIEETGSPVRVAFHLEPYEGRNKENVYEDLAYLTEKYMGSQALLRVNGRPVYYVYDSYKLPPGDWAQLLLRNDGPWNVRGTPKDGLFLGLWLDKDDGEQHILPAGFDGFYTYFSSDQVSYGSRVENWPLMQMWAVRKNKLFVPSVGPGYNDAKIRPWNKVSQRTRGDGGSLAWCRWIRRTT
;
A
#
# COMPACT_ATOMS: atom_id res chain seq x y z
N MET A 1 45.35 35.39 -7.49
CA MET A 1 44.26 35.74 -8.44
C MET A 1 44.31 34.75 -9.58
N GLY A 2 43.20 34.10 -9.90
CA GLY A 2 43.11 33.08 -10.96
C GLY A 2 42.08 32.02 -10.60
N ALA A 3 40.81 32.41 -10.66
CA ALA A 3 39.65 31.58 -10.38
C ALA A 3 39.15 30.87 -11.65
N GLY A 4 38.41 29.77 -11.45
CA GLY A 4 37.51 29.13 -12.43
C GLY A 4 38.12 27.87 -13.07
N SER A 5 37.46 26.73 -13.17
CA SER A 5 36.02 26.44 -13.09
C SER A 5 35.82 24.98 -12.66
N PHE A 6 35.10 24.77 -11.56
CA PHE A 6 34.53 23.47 -11.24
C PHE A 6 33.27 23.30 -12.08
N TYR A 7 33.29 22.38 -13.04
CA TYR A 7 32.09 21.94 -13.72
C TYR A 7 31.22 21.16 -12.74
N GLN A 8 30.30 21.87 -12.09
CA GLN A 8 29.18 21.27 -11.40
C GLN A 8 28.23 20.75 -12.48
N VAL A 9 28.26 19.45 -12.74
CA VAL A 9 27.28 18.77 -13.59
C VAL A 9 25.96 18.76 -12.83
N GLY A 10 25.25 19.88 -12.90
CA GLY A 10 23.86 19.96 -12.51
C GLY A 10 23.05 19.18 -13.53
N LEU A 11 22.66 17.94 -13.20
CA LEU A 11 21.56 17.28 -13.87
C LEU A 11 20.29 18.10 -13.59
N LEU A 12 20.03 19.10 -14.43
CA LEU A 12 18.73 19.72 -14.58
C LEU A 12 17.81 18.63 -15.12
N MET A 13 17.05 17.97 -14.24
CA MET A 13 16.03 17.02 -14.68
C MET A 13 14.92 17.78 -15.42
N VAL A 14 14.87 17.57 -16.72
CA VAL A 14 13.86 18.10 -17.62
C VAL A 14 12.56 17.32 -17.44
N PRO A 15 11.38 17.97 -17.36
CA PRO A 15 10.10 17.28 -17.42
C PRO A 15 10.03 16.34 -18.63
N GLY A 16 9.67 15.07 -18.42
CA GLY A 16 9.63 14.06 -19.50
C GLY A 16 10.91 13.21 -19.67
N MET A 17 11.87 13.29 -18.75
CA MET A 17 13.06 12.43 -18.77
C MET A 17 12.68 10.94 -18.68
N ARG A 18 13.12 10.15 -19.67
CA ARG A 18 13.07 8.69 -19.62
C ARG A 18 14.30 8.19 -18.86
N PHE A 19 14.06 7.32 -17.90
CA PHE A 19 15.13 6.66 -17.13
C PHE A 19 15.69 5.47 -17.93
N GLU A 20 17.00 5.25 -17.85
CA GLU A 20 17.74 4.24 -18.61
C GLU A 20 18.45 3.27 -17.67
N PRO A 21 17.79 2.18 -17.24
CA PRO A 21 18.45 1.10 -16.52
C PRO A 21 19.55 0.42 -17.36
N PRO A 22 20.65 -0.07 -16.74
CA PRO A 22 20.85 -0.13 -15.29
C PRO A 22 21.45 1.13 -14.66
N ASP A 23 21.95 2.07 -15.45
CA ASP A 23 22.77 3.19 -14.96
C ASP A 23 21.93 4.36 -14.40
N CYS A 24 20.73 4.57 -14.95
CA CYS A 24 19.84 5.65 -14.58
C CYS A 24 18.46 5.10 -14.17
N LEU A 25 18.29 4.75 -12.89
CA LEU A 25 17.00 4.33 -12.34
C LEU A 25 16.17 5.52 -11.88
N HIS A 26 14.83 5.36 -11.92
CA HIS A 26 13.84 6.31 -11.40
C HIS A 26 13.74 6.34 -9.86
N SER A 27 14.79 5.88 -9.17
CA SER A 27 14.91 5.85 -7.71
C SER A 27 16.18 6.60 -7.27
N PRO A 28 16.12 7.40 -6.18
CA PRO A 28 17.33 8.00 -5.60
C PRO A 28 18.24 6.97 -4.92
N TYR A 29 17.77 5.74 -4.72
CA TYR A 29 18.54 4.61 -4.18
C TYR A 29 18.74 3.54 -5.26
N TYR A 30 19.83 2.78 -5.16
CA TYR A 30 20.12 1.65 -6.03
C TYR A 30 19.85 0.33 -5.30
N PRO A 31 19.06 -0.61 -5.85
CA PRO A 31 18.86 -1.91 -5.21
C PRO A 31 20.17 -2.70 -5.19
N LEU A 32 20.50 -3.35 -4.06
CA LEU A 32 21.71 -4.18 -3.95
C LEU A 32 21.77 -5.30 -5.01
N ARG A 33 20.61 -5.79 -5.44
CA ARG A 33 20.45 -6.82 -6.48
C ARG A 33 20.30 -6.27 -7.90
N GLY A 34 20.58 -4.97 -8.11
CA GLY A 34 20.38 -4.29 -9.40
C GLY A 34 18.92 -4.08 -9.78
N PRO A 35 18.64 -3.55 -10.99
CA PRO A 35 17.28 -3.40 -11.51
C PRO A 35 16.67 -4.77 -11.83
N TYR A 36 16.03 -5.35 -10.83
CA TYR A 36 15.47 -6.69 -10.90
C TYR A 36 14.06 -6.74 -11.49
N SER A 37 13.65 -7.93 -11.90
CA SER A 37 12.27 -8.22 -12.32
C SER A 37 11.47 -8.83 -11.16
N SER A 38 10.31 -8.25 -10.85
CA SER A 38 9.44 -8.72 -9.75
C SER A 38 8.77 -10.08 -10.00
N ILE A 39 8.98 -10.71 -11.17
CA ILE A 39 8.50 -12.08 -11.47
C ILE A 39 9.59 -13.14 -11.31
N GLY A 40 10.82 -12.75 -10.95
CA GLY A 40 11.92 -13.70 -10.72
C GLY A 40 11.65 -14.55 -9.49
N ARG A 41 11.50 -15.86 -9.66
CA ARG A 41 11.12 -16.80 -8.59
C ARG A 41 12.13 -16.79 -7.45
N GLU A 42 13.41 -16.93 -7.77
CA GLU A 42 14.50 -16.94 -6.79
C GLU A 42 14.57 -15.63 -6.02
N LEU A 43 14.30 -14.49 -6.69
CA LEU A 43 14.24 -13.19 -6.04
C LEU A 43 13.06 -13.08 -5.08
N ILE A 44 11.86 -13.52 -5.49
CA ILE A 44 10.68 -13.55 -4.61
C ILE A 44 11.01 -14.38 -3.36
N ARG A 45 11.59 -15.57 -3.52
CA ARG A 45 12.00 -16.43 -2.40
C ARG A 45 13.02 -15.74 -1.49
N GLN A 46 13.96 -14.98 -2.04
CA GLN A 46 14.90 -14.19 -1.25
C GLN A 46 14.20 -13.09 -0.45
N HIS A 47 13.27 -12.34 -1.06
CA HIS A 47 12.47 -11.34 -0.35
C HIS A 47 11.61 -11.96 0.76
N LEU A 48 11.01 -13.13 0.54
CA LEU A 48 10.26 -13.84 1.58
C LEU A 48 11.15 -14.23 2.78
N LYS A 49 12.37 -14.70 2.52
CA LYS A 49 13.36 -14.99 3.58
C LYS A 49 13.79 -13.75 4.34
N GLU A 50 13.97 -12.62 3.66
CA GLU A 50 14.29 -11.34 4.31
C GLU A 50 13.14 -10.86 5.19
N MET A 51 11.90 -10.95 4.70
CA MET A 51 10.72 -10.64 5.48
C MET A 51 10.66 -11.47 6.76
N GLU A 52 10.87 -12.78 6.67
CA GLU A 52 10.93 -13.67 7.83
C GLU A 52 12.06 -13.28 8.80
N LEU A 53 13.28 -13.06 8.28
CA LEU A 53 14.46 -12.68 9.07
C LEU A 53 14.22 -11.39 9.87
N TYR A 54 13.49 -10.42 9.31
CA TYR A 54 13.20 -9.14 9.95
C TYR A 54 11.84 -9.11 10.67
N GLY A 55 11.17 -10.25 10.84
CA GLY A 55 9.91 -10.37 11.58
C GLY A 55 8.69 -9.77 10.88
N VAL A 56 8.75 -9.59 9.56
CA VAL A 56 7.63 -9.11 8.73
C VAL A 56 6.81 -10.31 8.25
N GLY A 57 5.69 -10.58 8.93
CA GLY A 57 4.83 -11.73 8.62
C GLY A 57 3.82 -11.52 7.49
N VAL A 58 3.62 -10.29 7.01
CA VAL A 58 2.58 -9.97 6.03
C VAL A 58 3.14 -9.09 4.91
N LEU A 59 2.93 -9.53 3.67
CA LEU A 59 3.10 -8.73 2.46
C LEU A 59 1.75 -8.13 2.05
N VAL A 60 1.64 -6.81 2.11
CA VAL A 60 0.48 -6.08 1.57
C VAL A 60 0.76 -5.79 0.09
N ALA A 61 0.22 -6.60 -0.82
CA ALA A 61 0.59 -6.63 -2.23
C ALA A 61 -0.26 -5.68 -3.08
N SER A 62 0.40 -4.70 -3.73
CA SER A 62 -0.20 -3.77 -4.69
C SER A 62 -0.88 -4.49 -5.85
N TRP A 63 -2.19 -4.27 -6.02
CA TRP A 63 -3.02 -4.91 -7.02
C TRP A 63 -3.85 -3.88 -7.80
N TRP A 64 -3.56 -3.77 -9.10
CA TRP A 64 -4.15 -2.78 -10.02
C TRP A 64 -5.38 -3.27 -10.76
N GLY A 65 -6.06 -4.29 -10.27
CA GLY A 65 -7.18 -4.90 -10.96
C GLY A 65 -6.78 -6.10 -11.83
N PRO A 66 -7.78 -6.77 -12.40
CA PRO A 66 -7.61 -7.95 -13.21
C PRO A 66 -6.96 -7.67 -14.57
N SER A 67 -6.09 -8.55 -15.05
CA SER A 67 -5.29 -8.26 -16.26
C SER A 67 -6.08 -8.12 -17.56
N TRP A 68 -7.32 -8.60 -17.61
CA TRP A 68 -8.18 -8.54 -18.81
C TRP A 68 -9.02 -7.26 -18.88
N ARG A 69 -9.14 -6.50 -17.77
CA ARG A 69 -9.95 -5.28 -17.75
C ARG A 69 -9.11 -4.07 -18.14
N LYS A 70 -9.58 -3.33 -19.15
CA LYS A 70 -9.00 -2.04 -19.56
C LYS A 70 -8.91 -1.08 -18.37
N GLY A 71 -7.81 -0.35 -18.25
CA GLY A 71 -7.56 0.59 -17.15
C GLY A 71 -6.96 -0.05 -15.89
N SER A 72 -6.84 -1.38 -15.84
CA SER A 72 -6.27 -2.11 -14.70
C SER A 72 -4.74 -2.10 -14.71
N HIS A 73 -4.13 -0.94 -14.61
CA HIS A 73 -2.68 -0.76 -14.57
C HIS A 73 -2.32 0.54 -13.85
N ASP A 74 -1.05 0.65 -13.45
CA ASP A 74 -0.50 1.89 -12.92
C ASP A 74 -0.30 2.96 -14.01
N THR A 75 0.23 4.12 -13.64
CA THR A 75 0.53 5.22 -14.58
C THR A 75 1.66 4.91 -15.57
N GLN A 76 2.35 3.77 -15.41
CA GLN A 76 3.38 3.27 -16.33
C GLN A 76 2.86 2.09 -17.17
N LEU A 77 1.55 1.86 -17.19
CA LEU A 77 0.87 0.78 -17.92
C LEU A 77 1.24 -0.63 -17.44
N VAL A 78 1.68 -0.75 -16.18
CA VAL A 78 2.01 -2.04 -15.55
C VAL A 78 0.82 -2.57 -14.76
N ASN A 79 0.38 -3.78 -15.09
CA ASN A 79 -0.56 -4.56 -14.28
C ASN A 79 0.17 -5.52 -13.33
N THR A 80 -0.36 -5.72 -12.12
CA THR A 80 0.27 -6.55 -11.08
C THR A 80 -0.44 -7.88 -10.80
N ASP A 81 -1.51 -8.22 -11.51
CA ASP A 81 -2.33 -9.41 -11.23
C ASP A 81 -1.55 -10.73 -11.35
N LYS A 82 -0.80 -10.91 -12.44
CA LYS A 82 0.07 -12.09 -12.62
C LYS A 82 1.26 -12.11 -11.64
N ARG A 83 1.69 -10.94 -11.15
CA ARG A 83 2.79 -10.83 -10.17
C ARG A 83 2.31 -11.28 -8.79
N LEU A 84 1.10 -10.89 -8.40
CA LEU A 84 0.42 -11.39 -7.20
C LEU A 84 0.28 -12.92 -7.24
N GLU A 85 -0.15 -13.47 -8.38
CA GLU A 85 -0.24 -14.93 -8.55
C GLU A 85 1.11 -15.62 -8.34
N GLN A 86 2.19 -15.08 -8.92
CA GLN A 86 3.53 -15.65 -8.75
C GLN A 86 3.95 -15.60 -7.28
N VAL A 87 3.72 -14.50 -6.57
CA VAL A 87 4.08 -14.37 -5.15
C VAL A 87 3.33 -15.38 -4.29
N ILE A 88 2.02 -15.52 -4.48
CA ILE A 88 1.20 -16.51 -3.76
C ILE A 88 1.73 -17.93 -4.02
N ARG A 89 2.03 -18.26 -5.28
CA ARG A 89 2.61 -19.55 -5.66
C ARG A 89 3.95 -19.81 -4.96
N GLU A 90 4.85 -18.84 -4.94
CA GLU A 90 6.16 -19.01 -4.29
C GLU A 90 6.04 -19.15 -2.76
N ILE A 91 5.07 -18.50 -2.12
CA ILE A 91 4.78 -18.70 -0.69
C ILE A 91 4.34 -20.15 -0.44
N GLU A 92 3.42 -20.67 -1.25
CA GLU A 92 2.91 -22.04 -1.12
C GLU A 92 3.98 -23.09 -1.44
N GLU A 93 4.74 -22.91 -2.52
CA GLU A 93 5.81 -23.83 -2.94
C GLU A 93 6.95 -23.91 -1.92
N THR A 94 7.26 -22.80 -1.24
CA THR A 94 8.34 -22.77 -0.23
C THR A 94 7.87 -23.05 1.19
N GLY A 95 6.56 -23.12 1.44
CA GLY A 95 6.01 -23.23 2.78
C GLY A 95 6.30 -22.02 3.67
N SER A 96 6.50 -20.83 3.06
CA SER A 96 6.87 -19.62 3.80
C SER A 96 5.82 -19.25 4.85
N PRO A 97 6.21 -18.77 6.05
CA PRO A 97 5.27 -18.28 7.05
C PRO A 97 4.65 -16.91 6.70
N VAL A 98 5.19 -16.22 5.69
CA VAL A 98 4.65 -14.93 5.23
C VAL A 98 3.23 -15.14 4.66
N ARG A 99 2.36 -14.16 4.91
CA ARG A 99 1.00 -14.11 4.36
C ARG A 99 0.80 -12.91 3.46
N VAL A 100 -0.16 -12.98 2.55
CA VAL A 100 -0.51 -11.90 1.62
C VAL A 100 -1.81 -11.23 2.07
N ALA A 101 -1.81 -9.91 2.13
CA ALA A 101 -3.02 -9.10 2.10
C ALA A 101 -3.07 -8.34 0.78
N PHE A 102 -4.26 -8.01 0.29
CA PHE A 102 -4.40 -7.27 -0.96
C PHE A 102 -4.37 -5.77 -0.70
N HIS A 103 -3.71 -5.03 -1.58
CA HIS A 103 -3.74 -3.57 -1.60
C HIS A 103 -4.40 -3.11 -2.91
N LEU A 104 -5.68 -2.77 -2.83
CA LEU A 104 -6.50 -2.37 -3.96
C LEU A 104 -6.14 -0.94 -4.38
N GLU A 105 -5.46 -0.83 -5.52
CA GLU A 105 -4.97 0.43 -6.07
C GLU A 105 -6.08 1.20 -6.81
N PRO A 106 -5.95 2.52 -6.96
CA PRO A 106 -6.94 3.36 -7.65
C PRO A 106 -6.73 3.29 -9.17
N TYR A 107 -6.99 2.13 -9.76
CA TYR A 107 -7.00 1.95 -11.20
C TYR A 107 -8.04 2.85 -11.88
N GLU A 108 -7.85 3.09 -13.18
CA GLU A 108 -8.73 3.99 -13.95
C GLU A 108 -10.18 3.50 -13.93
N GLY A 109 -11.11 4.39 -13.56
CA GLY A 109 -12.54 4.08 -13.55
C GLY A 109 -13.00 3.20 -12.39
N ARG A 110 -12.21 3.02 -11.31
CA ARG A 110 -12.66 2.29 -10.11
C ARG A 110 -13.98 2.85 -9.55
N ASN A 111 -14.98 1.98 -9.45
CA ASN A 111 -16.34 2.24 -8.96
C ASN A 111 -16.85 1.04 -8.13
N LYS A 112 -18.06 1.11 -7.56
CA LYS A 112 -18.57 0.02 -6.70
C LYS A 112 -18.77 -1.28 -7.48
N GLU A 113 -19.20 -1.19 -8.74
CA GLU A 113 -19.53 -2.34 -9.57
C GLU A 113 -18.27 -3.15 -9.86
N ASN A 114 -17.19 -2.48 -10.28
CA ASN A 114 -15.94 -3.16 -10.60
C ASN A 114 -15.15 -3.56 -9.35
N VAL A 115 -15.32 -2.88 -8.20
CA VAL A 115 -14.81 -3.39 -6.91
C VAL A 115 -15.55 -4.67 -6.49
N TYR A 116 -16.88 -4.75 -6.68
CA TYR A 116 -17.63 -5.98 -6.40
C TYR A 116 -17.13 -7.14 -7.28
N GLU A 117 -16.88 -6.88 -8.58
CA GLU A 117 -16.25 -7.84 -9.50
C GLU A 117 -14.85 -8.25 -9.05
N ASP A 118 -14.04 -7.29 -8.58
CA ASP A 118 -12.68 -7.57 -8.08
C ASP A 118 -12.70 -8.50 -6.88
N LEU A 119 -13.62 -8.27 -5.94
CA LEU A 119 -13.79 -9.13 -4.77
C LEU A 119 -14.26 -10.53 -5.18
N ALA A 120 -15.15 -10.64 -6.18
CA ALA A 120 -15.54 -11.92 -6.75
C ALA A 120 -14.34 -12.66 -7.35
N TYR A 121 -13.54 -11.97 -8.17
CA TYR A 121 -12.37 -12.53 -8.83
C TYR A 121 -11.30 -13.00 -7.84
N LEU A 122 -10.94 -12.16 -6.86
CA LEU A 122 -9.93 -12.50 -5.85
C LEU A 122 -10.40 -13.64 -4.95
N THR A 123 -11.70 -13.68 -4.63
CA THR A 123 -12.30 -14.78 -3.88
C THR A 123 -12.21 -16.09 -4.66
N GLU A 124 -12.66 -16.11 -5.91
CA GLU A 124 -12.62 -17.30 -6.76
C GLU A 124 -11.19 -17.84 -6.89
N LYS A 125 -10.21 -16.94 -7.10
CA LYS A 125 -8.83 -17.33 -7.35
C LYS A 125 -8.06 -17.75 -6.10
N TYR A 126 -8.30 -17.10 -4.96
CA TYR A 126 -7.39 -17.20 -3.81
C TYR A 126 -8.05 -17.57 -2.48
N MET A 127 -9.38 -17.71 -2.40
CA MET A 127 -10.03 -18.01 -1.12
C MET A 127 -9.65 -19.37 -0.52
N GLY A 128 -9.16 -20.31 -1.34
CA GLY A 128 -8.58 -21.58 -0.87
C GLY A 128 -7.10 -21.52 -0.48
N SER A 129 -6.39 -20.44 -0.83
CA SER A 129 -4.93 -20.34 -0.66
C SER A 129 -4.54 -20.18 0.81
N GLN A 130 -3.55 -20.96 1.26
CA GLN A 130 -2.98 -20.84 2.61
C GLN A 130 -2.03 -19.65 2.74
N ALA A 131 -1.56 -19.09 1.62
CA ALA A 131 -0.74 -17.88 1.61
C ALA A 131 -1.54 -16.62 2.00
N LEU A 132 -2.87 -16.65 1.90
CA LEU A 132 -3.69 -15.47 2.16
C LEU A 132 -3.85 -15.18 3.66
N LEU A 133 -3.59 -13.93 4.06
CA LEU A 133 -3.86 -13.43 5.40
C LEU A 133 -5.37 -13.44 5.64
N ARG A 134 -5.79 -14.06 6.75
CA ARG A 134 -7.19 -14.05 7.20
C ARG A 134 -7.29 -13.61 8.65
N VAL A 135 -8.29 -12.78 8.92
CA VAL A 135 -8.67 -12.39 10.28
C VAL A 135 -10.12 -12.84 10.48
N ASN A 136 -10.33 -13.76 11.42
CA ASN A 136 -11.64 -14.40 11.65
C ASN A 136 -12.22 -15.00 10.36
N GLY A 137 -11.38 -15.69 9.58
CA GLY A 137 -11.77 -16.32 8.31
C GLY A 137 -11.89 -15.38 7.11
N ARG A 138 -11.83 -14.06 7.30
CA ARG A 138 -11.98 -13.05 6.23
C ARG A 138 -10.63 -12.62 5.65
N PRO A 139 -10.45 -12.59 4.32
CA PRO A 139 -9.29 -11.97 3.67
C PRO A 139 -9.14 -10.49 4.05
N VAL A 140 -7.90 -9.99 4.06
CA VAL A 140 -7.61 -8.59 4.39
C VAL A 140 -7.36 -7.76 3.13
N TYR A 141 -8.07 -6.64 3.04
CA TYR A 141 -7.99 -5.68 1.94
C TYR A 141 -7.64 -4.29 2.46
N TYR A 142 -6.53 -3.73 1.98
CA TYR A 142 -6.21 -2.31 2.09
C TYR A 142 -6.73 -1.62 0.84
N VAL A 143 -7.41 -0.48 0.98
CA VAL A 143 -7.95 0.27 -0.15
C VAL A 143 -7.21 1.59 -0.26
N TYR A 144 -6.33 1.73 -1.26
CA TYR A 144 -5.59 2.97 -1.50
C TYR A 144 -6.50 4.02 -2.14
N ASP A 145 -6.34 5.28 -1.74
CA ASP A 145 -7.22 6.40 -2.12
C ASP A 145 -8.72 6.06 -2.03
N SER A 146 -9.13 5.40 -0.94
CA SER A 146 -10.54 4.97 -0.75
C SER A 146 -11.54 6.11 -0.84
N TYR A 147 -11.14 7.33 -0.46
CA TYR A 147 -11.95 8.55 -0.52
C TYR A 147 -12.31 9.00 -1.95
N LYS A 148 -11.66 8.46 -3.00
CA LYS A 148 -12.02 8.75 -4.40
C LYS A 148 -13.38 8.17 -4.82
N LEU A 149 -13.86 7.14 -4.11
CA LEU A 149 -15.21 6.61 -4.28
C LEU A 149 -16.09 7.14 -3.14
N PRO A 150 -17.31 7.66 -3.41
CA PRO A 150 -18.15 8.22 -2.36
C PRO A 150 -18.47 7.20 -1.25
N PRO A 151 -18.57 7.63 0.02
CA PRO A 151 -18.89 6.74 1.13
C PRO A 151 -20.20 5.97 0.92
N GLY A 152 -21.20 6.56 0.27
CA GLY A 152 -22.47 5.88 -0.04
C GLY A 152 -22.34 4.73 -1.04
N ASP A 153 -21.35 4.78 -1.94
CA ASP A 153 -21.06 3.66 -2.85
C ASP A 153 -20.33 2.54 -2.10
N TRP A 154 -19.37 2.89 -1.24
CA TRP A 154 -18.76 1.90 -0.33
C TRP A 154 -19.78 1.27 0.61
N ALA A 155 -20.70 2.04 1.16
CA ALA A 155 -21.73 1.57 2.09
C ALA A 155 -22.60 0.46 1.48
N GLN A 156 -22.91 0.54 0.18
CA GLN A 156 -23.64 -0.51 -0.53
C GLN A 156 -22.87 -1.84 -0.56
N LEU A 157 -21.54 -1.81 -0.54
CA LEU A 157 -20.68 -2.99 -0.47
C LEU A 157 -20.49 -3.45 0.99
N LEU A 158 -20.11 -2.53 1.88
CA LEU A 158 -19.46 -2.83 3.15
C LEU A 158 -20.37 -2.64 4.39
N LEU A 159 -21.56 -2.06 4.27
CA LEU A 159 -22.57 -2.14 5.32
C LEU A 159 -23.52 -3.29 5.01
N ARG A 160 -23.95 -4.04 6.03
CA ARG A 160 -24.89 -5.12 5.82
C ARG A 160 -26.22 -4.57 5.29
N ASN A 161 -26.62 -5.02 4.11
CA ASN A 161 -27.86 -4.62 3.44
C ASN A 161 -28.35 -5.72 2.49
N ASP A 162 -29.58 -5.59 1.97
CA ASP A 162 -30.20 -6.56 1.04
C ASP A 162 -30.01 -6.20 -0.45
N GLY A 163 -29.17 -5.21 -0.73
CA GLY A 163 -28.86 -4.75 -2.08
C GLY A 163 -27.91 -5.70 -2.82
N PRO A 164 -27.88 -5.62 -4.18
CA PRO A 164 -27.13 -6.56 -5.01
C PRO A 164 -25.60 -6.46 -4.85
N TRP A 165 -25.10 -5.38 -4.26
CA TRP A 165 -23.67 -5.11 -4.06
C TRP A 165 -23.17 -5.54 -2.68
N ASN A 166 -24.04 -5.89 -1.74
CA ASN A 166 -23.62 -6.25 -0.39
C ASN A 166 -22.64 -7.45 -0.41
N VAL A 167 -21.45 -7.27 0.16
CA VAL A 167 -20.49 -8.38 0.33
C VAL A 167 -20.54 -8.99 1.72
N ARG A 168 -21.12 -8.31 2.70
CA ARG A 168 -21.13 -8.75 4.11
C ARG A 168 -21.92 -10.04 4.29
N GLY A 169 -21.29 -11.05 4.90
CA GLY A 169 -21.86 -12.38 5.08
C GLY A 169 -21.91 -13.24 3.81
N THR A 170 -21.24 -12.82 2.73
CA THR A 170 -21.09 -13.60 1.49
C THR A 170 -19.66 -14.13 1.38
N PRO A 171 -19.35 -15.04 0.43
CA PRO A 171 -17.97 -15.45 0.15
C PRO A 171 -17.02 -14.30 -0.20
N LYS A 172 -17.54 -13.15 -0.65
CA LYS A 172 -16.77 -11.94 -1.02
C LYS A 172 -16.46 -11.04 0.19
N ASP A 173 -16.91 -11.41 1.39
CA ASP A 173 -16.65 -10.63 2.60
C ASP A 173 -15.16 -10.60 2.94
N GLY A 174 -14.75 -9.56 3.66
CA GLY A 174 -13.36 -9.23 3.92
C GLY A 174 -13.23 -8.36 5.17
N LEU A 175 -12.00 -8.18 5.62
CA LEU A 175 -11.63 -7.09 6.51
C LEU A 175 -11.09 -5.95 5.65
N PHE A 176 -11.82 -4.85 5.57
CA PHE A 176 -11.52 -3.73 4.69
C PHE A 176 -10.95 -2.53 5.47
N LEU A 177 -9.77 -2.06 5.05
CA LEU A 177 -9.07 -0.92 5.63
C LEU A 177 -9.02 0.23 4.63
N GLY A 178 -9.73 1.32 4.95
CA GLY A 178 -9.70 2.56 4.18
C GLY A 178 -8.47 3.42 4.51
N LEU A 179 -8.12 4.35 3.63
CA LEU A 179 -7.04 5.30 3.87
C LEU A 179 -7.58 6.53 4.62
N TRP A 180 -6.94 6.90 5.72
CA TRP A 180 -7.24 8.13 6.47
C TRP A 180 -6.16 9.20 6.18
N LEU A 181 -6.54 10.25 5.45
CA LEU A 181 -5.71 11.40 5.10
C LEU A 181 -5.96 12.59 6.01
N ASP A 182 -7.18 13.10 6.03
CA ASP A 182 -7.53 14.39 6.63
C ASP A 182 -8.20 14.21 7.99
N LYS A 183 -8.22 15.28 8.80
CA LYS A 183 -8.64 15.22 10.20
C LYS A 183 -9.98 14.51 10.42
N ASP A 184 -10.93 14.74 9.51
CA ASP A 184 -12.31 14.29 9.66
C ASP A 184 -12.65 13.03 8.84
N ASP A 185 -11.68 12.39 8.18
CA ASP A 185 -11.91 11.21 7.33
C ASP A 185 -12.53 10.05 8.08
N GLY A 186 -12.28 9.93 9.40
CA GLY A 186 -12.97 8.96 10.24
C GLY A 186 -14.48 9.07 10.15
N GLU A 187 -15.01 10.29 10.34
CA GLU A 187 -16.45 10.56 10.34
C GLU A 187 -17.02 10.74 8.93
N GLN A 188 -16.22 11.25 7.98
CA GLN A 188 -16.70 11.57 6.63
C GLN A 188 -16.53 10.41 5.64
N HIS A 189 -15.52 9.56 5.82
CA HIS A 189 -15.17 8.52 4.86
C HIS A 189 -15.16 7.11 5.47
N ILE A 190 -14.43 6.87 6.57
CA ILE A 190 -14.23 5.52 7.12
C ILE A 190 -15.53 4.93 7.71
N LEU A 191 -16.18 5.68 8.60
CA LEU A 191 -17.38 5.23 9.29
C LEU A 191 -18.59 5.08 8.34
N PRO A 192 -18.99 6.11 7.56
CA PRO A 192 -20.16 6.00 6.69
C PRO A 192 -19.98 5.01 5.55
N ALA A 193 -18.74 4.76 5.10
CA ALA A 193 -18.45 3.76 4.07
C ALA A 193 -18.57 2.31 4.55
N GLY A 194 -18.56 2.05 5.86
CA GLY A 194 -18.62 0.69 6.41
C GLY A 194 -17.28 -0.06 6.45
N PHE A 195 -16.14 0.65 6.37
CA PHE A 195 -14.83 0.03 6.55
C PHE A 195 -14.68 -0.59 7.95
N ASP A 196 -13.98 -1.73 8.06
CA ASP A 196 -13.66 -2.38 9.34
C ASP A 196 -12.58 -1.60 10.12
N GLY A 197 -11.77 -0.81 9.40
CA GLY A 197 -10.70 -0.03 9.98
C GLY A 197 -10.05 0.90 8.96
N PHE A 198 -8.86 1.39 9.30
CA PHE A 198 -8.10 2.31 8.47
C PHE A 198 -6.59 2.21 8.66
N TYR A 199 -5.85 2.76 7.70
CA TYR A 199 -4.39 2.90 7.70
C TYR A 199 -3.97 4.28 7.15
N THR A 200 -2.68 4.62 7.22
CA THR A 200 -2.19 5.99 6.96
C THR A 200 -1.20 6.14 5.80
N TYR A 201 -0.68 5.03 5.28
CA TYR A 201 0.20 4.87 4.11
C TYR A 201 1.52 5.67 4.09
N PHE A 202 1.46 7.00 4.11
CA PHE A 202 2.59 7.85 3.80
C PHE A 202 3.68 7.77 4.87
N SER A 203 4.92 7.60 4.43
CA SER A 203 6.10 7.58 5.29
C SER A 203 6.61 8.97 5.69
N SER A 204 5.96 10.03 5.20
CA SER A 204 6.28 11.42 5.52
C SER A 204 5.11 12.08 6.24
N ASP A 205 5.37 12.56 7.45
CA ASP A 205 4.45 13.31 8.32
C ASP A 205 4.03 14.68 7.75
N GLN A 206 4.58 15.10 6.61
CA GLN A 206 4.18 16.33 5.92
C GLN A 206 3.05 16.13 4.92
N VAL A 207 2.69 14.87 4.61
CA VAL A 207 1.77 14.60 3.50
C VAL A 207 0.32 14.77 3.92
N SER A 208 -0.05 14.36 5.13
CA SER A 208 -1.45 14.33 5.55
C SER A 208 -1.60 14.43 7.07
N TYR A 209 -2.82 14.70 7.53
CA TYR A 209 -3.13 14.60 8.97
C TYR A 209 -2.88 13.18 9.50
N GLY A 210 -3.27 12.14 8.75
CA GLY A 210 -3.14 10.74 9.17
C GLY A 210 -1.68 10.25 9.24
N SER A 211 -0.78 10.80 8.45
CA SER A 211 0.65 10.42 8.48
C SER A 211 1.45 11.09 9.61
N ARG A 212 0.86 12.05 10.33
CA ARG A 212 1.48 12.70 11.49
C ARG A 212 1.32 11.85 12.74
N VAL A 213 2.44 11.39 13.28
CA VAL A 213 2.49 10.53 14.48
C VAL A 213 1.84 11.21 15.70
N GLU A 214 1.89 12.55 15.76
CA GLU A 214 1.27 13.34 16.83
C GLU A 214 -0.25 13.18 16.87
N ASN A 215 -0.89 12.83 15.74
CA ASN A 215 -2.33 12.64 15.65
C ASN A 215 -2.76 11.20 15.98
N TRP A 216 -1.83 10.23 15.96
CA TRP A 216 -2.15 8.81 16.15
C TRP A 216 -2.83 8.47 17.48
N PRO A 217 -2.51 9.11 18.62
CA PRO A 217 -3.27 8.89 19.86
C PRO A 217 -4.75 9.24 19.72
N LEU A 218 -5.07 10.37 19.06
CA LEU A 218 -6.46 10.79 18.83
C LEU A 218 -7.17 9.86 17.84
N MET A 219 -6.47 9.42 16.79
CA MET A 219 -6.98 8.45 15.81
C MET A 219 -7.26 7.09 16.45
N GLN A 220 -6.36 6.62 17.33
CA GLN A 220 -6.56 5.39 18.11
C GLN A 220 -7.75 5.52 19.07
N MET A 221 -7.89 6.64 19.78
CA MET A 221 -9.05 6.90 20.63
C MET A 221 -10.36 6.91 19.83
N TRP A 222 -10.35 7.47 18.63
CA TRP A 222 -11.49 7.41 17.73
C TRP A 222 -11.78 5.96 17.30
N ALA A 223 -10.75 5.21 16.90
CA ALA A 223 -10.87 3.83 16.45
C ALA A 223 -11.50 2.93 17.52
N VAL A 224 -11.00 3.02 18.76
CA VAL A 224 -11.57 2.29 19.90
C VAL A 224 -13.04 2.67 20.13
N ARG A 225 -13.37 3.97 20.16
CA ARG A 225 -14.76 4.44 20.38
C ARG A 225 -15.73 4.00 19.30
N LYS A 226 -15.27 3.85 18.05
CA LYS A 226 -16.10 3.47 16.90
C LYS A 226 -15.97 1.99 16.52
N ASN A 227 -15.28 1.20 17.34
CA ASN A 227 -14.97 -0.22 17.10
C ASN A 227 -14.33 -0.46 15.72
N LYS A 228 -13.25 0.28 15.43
CA LYS A 228 -12.48 0.20 14.20
C LYS A 228 -11.05 -0.26 14.48
N LEU A 229 -10.47 -0.98 13.51
CA LEU A 229 -9.06 -1.30 13.54
C LEU A 229 -8.22 -0.11 13.05
N PHE A 230 -7.20 0.27 13.79
CA PHE A 230 -6.20 1.24 13.33
C PHE A 230 -4.88 0.53 13.02
N VAL A 231 -4.40 0.69 11.78
CA VAL A 231 -3.13 0.16 11.30
C VAL A 231 -2.21 1.32 10.88
N PRO A 232 -1.44 1.93 11.81
CA PRO A 232 -0.54 3.02 11.46
C PRO A 232 0.54 2.54 10.49
N SER A 233 0.87 3.37 9.50
CA SER A 233 1.92 3.11 8.53
C SER A 233 3.19 3.87 8.90
N VAL A 234 4.30 3.14 8.94
CA VAL A 234 5.64 3.67 9.23
C VAL A 234 6.53 3.36 8.03
N GLY A 235 7.25 4.34 7.45
CA GLY A 235 8.30 4.07 6.44
C GLY A 235 9.61 4.85 6.68
N PRO A 236 10.80 4.24 6.51
CA PRO A 236 12.10 4.64 7.11
C PRO A 236 12.68 5.99 6.64
N GLY A 237 11.91 6.76 5.87
CA GLY A 237 12.29 7.98 5.17
C GLY A 237 11.44 8.14 3.93
N TYR A 238 11.66 9.23 3.20
CA TYR A 238 10.95 9.50 1.94
C TYR A 238 11.81 10.35 1.01
N ASN A 239 11.98 9.91 -0.24
CA ASN A 239 12.59 10.70 -1.29
C ASN A 239 12.12 10.21 -2.66
N ASP A 240 11.34 11.03 -3.35
CA ASP A 240 10.83 10.80 -4.70
C ASP A 240 11.36 11.82 -5.73
N ALA A 241 12.43 12.57 -5.37
CA ALA A 241 12.90 13.72 -6.12
C ALA A 241 13.25 13.41 -7.58
N LYS A 242 13.64 12.17 -7.89
CA LYS A 242 13.92 11.74 -9.27
C LYS A 242 12.70 11.83 -10.17
N ILE A 243 11.53 11.45 -9.67
CA ILE A 243 10.29 11.43 -10.45
C ILE A 243 9.38 12.63 -10.17
N ARG A 244 9.54 13.28 -9.01
CA ARG A 244 8.79 14.47 -8.59
C ARG A 244 9.75 15.52 -8.01
N PRO A 245 10.57 16.18 -8.84
CA PRO A 245 11.60 17.12 -8.36
C PRO A 245 11.01 18.33 -7.60
N TRP A 246 9.72 18.63 -7.79
CA TRP A 246 8.99 19.67 -7.06
C TRP A 246 8.54 19.24 -5.65
N ASN A 247 8.53 17.95 -5.30
CA ASN A 247 7.98 17.44 -4.04
C ASN A 247 8.98 17.45 -2.86
N LYS A 248 9.83 18.48 -2.77
CA LYS A 248 10.89 18.54 -1.75
C LYS A 248 10.37 18.57 -0.31
N VAL A 249 9.20 19.17 -0.09
CA VAL A 249 8.59 19.34 1.25
C VAL A 249 8.30 17.99 1.93
N SER A 250 7.98 16.97 1.13
CA SER A 250 7.68 15.63 1.62
C SER A 250 8.93 14.82 1.97
N GLN A 251 10.14 15.28 1.63
CA GLN A 251 11.37 14.51 1.83
C GLN A 251 11.69 14.31 3.31
N ARG A 252 12.05 13.08 3.68
CA ARG A 252 12.51 12.72 5.02
C ARG A 252 13.81 11.93 4.91
N THR A 253 14.86 12.45 5.54
CA THR A 253 16.13 11.72 5.66
C THR A 253 15.90 10.50 6.55
N ARG A 254 16.71 9.45 6.33
CA ARG A 254 16.63 8.24 7.15
C ARG A 254 17.28 8.43 8.53
N GLY A 255 18.01 9.54 8.76
CA GLY A 255 18.90 9.72 9.92
C GLY A 255 19.93 8.58 10.04
N ASP A 256 20.55 8.44 11.22
CA ASP A 256 21.35 7.25 11.62
C ASP A 256 20.45 6.07 12.01
N GLY A 257 19.44 5.75 11.18
CA GLY A 257 18.49 4.65 11.44
C GLY A 257 17.10 5.07 11.92
N GLY A 258 16.75 6.37 11.86
CA GLY A 258 15.37 6.85 11.91
C GLY A 258 15.21 8.23 12.55
N SER A 259 14.27 9.05 12.04
CA SER A 259 13.73 10.20 12.77
C SER A 259 13.26 9.84 14.19
N LEU A 260 13.54 10.65 15.21
CA LEU A 260 13.26 10.37 16.64
C LEU A 260 11.86 9.80 17.01
N ALA A 261 10.86 9.86 16.12
CA ALA A 261 9.56 9.20 16.24
C ALA A 261 9.60 7.64 16.22
N TRP A 262 10.56 7.00 15.54
CA TRP A 262 10.63 5.52 15.36
C TRP A 262 10.71 4.72 16.65
N CYS A 263 11.49 5.21 17.60
CA CYS A 263 11.77 4.47 18.84
C CYS A 263 10.62 4.51 19.86
N ARG A 264 9.61 5.36 19.67
CA ARG A 264 8.53 5.56 20.66
C ARG A 264 7.36 4.58 20.51
N TRP A 265 7.08 4.11 19.30
CA TRP A 265 5.89 3.27 19.03
C TRP A 265 6.19 1.77 18.87
N ILE A 266 7.45 1.39 18.64
CA ILE A 266 7.86 -0.02 18.44
C ILE A 266 8.31 -0.69 19.76
N ARG A 267 8.43 0.05 20.87
CA ARG A 267 8.68 -0.57 22.17
C ARG A 267 7.45 -1.37 22.58
N ARG A 268 7.56 -2.70 22.49
CA ARG A 268 6.69 -3.62 23.26
C ARG A 268 6.69 -3.13 24.70
N THR A 269 5.53 -2.68 25.18
CA THR A 269 5.25 -2.76 26.61
C THR A 269 5.29 -4.24 26.95
N THR A 270 6.40 -4.67 27.55
CA THR A 270 6.50 -5.91 28.30
C THR A 270 5.56 -5.89 29.48
#